data_AF-A0A820EZ38-F1
#
_entry.id   AF-A0A820EZ38-F1
#
_cell.length_a   1.000
_cell.length_b   1.000
_cell.length_c   1.000
_cell.angle_alpha   90.00
_cell.angle_beta   90.00
_cell.angle_gamma   90.00
#
_symmetry.space_group_name_H-M   'P 1'
#
loop_
_entity.id
_entity.type
_entity.pdbx_description
1 polymer ?
#
loop_
_entity_poly.entity_id
_entity_poly.type
_entity_poly.pdbx_seq_one_letter_code
_entity_poly.pdbx_strand_id
1 'polypeptide(L)'
;MALNNEKIDEETAHKMFQLQADIYLQLIKLEQYKGRERFLELEQELNKTSTMLSTLRGSYVDREREIQDLSELCSNTLQQYLKLTQEWYNIKKYITKWQWNVEMMNKQIGFYKKIHSYVKEFGSLKIELMDDSEFWMSAYNECVKKIRHDFEWLYGKMYREMIVFYEIMIQDVETDVKQALDYHQIEIEQLSKQILKWESECKIVEKSLSYEKDLEKKLGTTCSQLELQFQAIQLENGNELEKQWENISNLKEQLTITACDIQQMQRRKNYLERELIIYGDLLETIKIKDQTAVFHKLSGNSKAKNWIIKGYIIGSIGIKESSLDGGYICLINHSRTKNIDISSWVLTHHVDFESTVQYQIPDGIQLQEGGEVTIYSMEGAKAANLPLFTHTISWSLQRKLVNGELRSWGK
;
A
#
# COMPACT_ATOMS: atom_id res chain seq x y z
N MET A 1 40.89 48.38 39.41
CA MET A 1 39.43 48.18 39.29
C MET A 1 39.01 47.75 37.88
N ALA A 2 39.63 48.26 36.79
CA ALA A 2 39.29 47.86 35.42
C ALA A 2 39.52 46.36 35.08
N LEU A 3 40.64 45.76 35.53
CA LEU A 3 40.97 44.34 35.28
C LEU A 3 40.03 43.31 35.93
N ASN A 4 39.22 43.72 36.92
CA ASN A 4 38.25 42.83 37.56
C ASN A 4 36.91 42.82 36.79
N ASN A 5 36.62 43.87 36.01
CA ASN A 5 35.38 43.94 35.23
C ASN A 5 35.49 43.11 33.94
N GLU A 6 36.64 43.12 33.25
CA GLU A 6 36.85 42.27 32.05
C GLU A 6 36.69 40.77 32.35
N LYS A 7 37.19 40.29 33.50
CA LYS A 7 37.00 38.89 33.91
C LYS A 7 35.54 38.54 34.20
N ILE A 8 34.77 39.48 34.75
CA ILE A 8 33.35 39.29 35.03
C ILE A 8 32.56 39.29 33.71
N ASP A 9 32.96 40.13 32.74
CA ASP A 9 32.35 40.18 31.41
C ASP A 9 32.67 38.91 30.59
N GLU A 10 33.89 38.37 30.67
CA GLU A 10 34.23 37.07 30.06
C GLU A 10 33.48 35.90 30.71
N GLU A 11 33.36 35.89 32.04
CA GLU A 11 32.63 34.82 32.76
C GLU A 11 31.12 34.87 32.50
N THR A 12 30.55 36.07 32.37
CA THR A 12 29.13 36.24 31.99
C THR A 12 28.88 35.90 30.54
N ALA A 13 29.78 36.25 29.62
CA ALA A 13 29.73 35.83 28.22
C ALA A 13 29.82 34.31 28.09
N HIS A 14 30.73 33.66 28.83
CA HIS A 14 30.86 32.21 28.83
C HIS A 14 29.58 31.52 29.35
N LYS A 15 28.98 32.03 30.43
CA LYS A 15 27.68 31.54 30.95
C LYS A 15 26.54 31.75 29.95
N MET A 16 26.53 32.87 29.23
CA MET A 16 25.56 33.12 28.16
C MET A 16 25.71 32.13 27.00
N PHE A 17 26.93 31.85 26.57
CA PHE A 17 27.18 30.84 25.53
C PHE A 17 26.80 29.42 25.98
N GLN A 18 27.06 29.06 27.23
CA GLN A 18 26.61 27.78 27.80
C GLN A 18 25.08 27.68 27.80
N LEU A 19 24.37 28.71 28.27
CA LEU A 19 22.91 28.76 28.24
C LEU A 19 22.36 28.68 26.81
N GLN A 20 22.97 29.39 25.86
CA GLN A 20 22.57 29.35 24.46
C GLN A 20 22.78 27.95 23.86
N ALA A 21 23.91 27.29 24.14
CA ALA A 21 24.18 25.92 23.71
C ALA A 21 23.16 24.93 24.31
N ASP A 22 22.83 25.07 25.59
CA ASP A 22 21.83 24.24 26.27
C ASP A 22 20.44 24.41 25.65
N ILE A 23 20.04 25.64 25.30
CA ILE A 23 18.77 25.91 24.62
C ILE A 23 18.74 25.24 23.24
N TYR A 24 19.81 25.35 22.44
CA TYR A 24 19.87 24.68 21.14
C TYR A 24 19.81 23.16 21.25
N LEU A 25 20.51 22.57 22.24
CA LEU A 25 20.44 21.14 22.50
C LEU A 25 19.03 20.69 22.89
N GLN A 26 18.30 21.49 23.68
CA GLN A 26 16.90 21.21 24.02
C GLN A 26 15.97 21.33 22.81
N LEU A 27 16.17 22.33 21.95
CA LEU A 27 15.40 22.51 20.72
C LEU A 27 15.60 21.34 19.74
N ILE A 28 16.85 20.89 19.54
CA ILE A 28 17.15 19.72 18.70
C ILE A 28 16.48 18.47 19.26
N LYS A 29 16.51 18.26 20.58
CA LYS A 29 15.83 17.12 21.23
C LYS A 29 14.30 17.18 21.04
N LEU A 30 13.71 18.37 21.17
CA LEU A 30 12.27 18.57 20.95
C LEU A 30 11.87 18.32 19.50
N GLU A 31 12.66 18.77 18.54
CA GLU A 31 12.43 18.54 17.12
C GLU A 31 12.56 17.06 16.76
N GLN A 32 13.59 16.38 17.27
CA GLN A 32 13.75 14.93 17.12
C GLN A 32 12.59 14.15 17.74
N TYR A 33 12.10 14.58 18.92
CA TYR A 33 10.95 13.95 19.56
C TYR A 33 9.67 14.11 18.73
N LYS A 34 9.36 15.34 18.29
CA LYS A 34 8.20 15.61 17.42
C LYS A 34 8.29 14.88 16.08
N GLY A 35 9.49 14.79 15.49
CA GLY A 35 9.72 14.02 14.27
C GLY A 35 9.45 12.53 14.46
N ARG A 36 9.89 11.94 15.58
CA ARG A 36 9.62 10.53 15.92
C ARG A 36 8.14 10.26 16.19
N GLU A 37 7.46 11.16 16.89
CA GLU A 37 6.03 11.06 17.18
C GLU A 37 5.21 11.07 15.88
N ARG A 38 5.47 12.04 15.00
CA ARG A 38 4.81 12.10 13.69
C ARG A 38 5.12 10.89 12.81
N PHE A 39 6.35 10.38 12.85
CA PHE A 39 6.71 9.16 12.13
C PHE A 39 5.91 7.94 12.63
N LEU A 40 5.78 7.80 13.96
CA LEU A 40 5.01 6.72 14.57
C LEU A 40 3.51 6.81 14.21
N GLU A 41 2.94 8.02 14.18
CA GLU A 41 1.55 8.24 13.75
C GLU A 41 1.34 7.81 12.30
N LEU A 42 2.23 8.25 11.39
CA LEU A 42 2.17 7.89 9.98
C LEU A 42 2.34 6.39 9.76
N GLU A 43 3.22 5.74 10.52
CA GLU A 43 3.41 4.29 10.47
C GLU A 43 2.15 3.54 10.95
N GLN A 44 1.47 4.05 11.99
CA GLN A 44 0.20 3.49 12.43
C GLN A 44 -0.92 3.68 11.40
N GLU A 45 -1.01 4.85 10.76
CA GLU A 45 -1.97 5.09 9.69
C GLU A 45 -1.70 4.22 8.46
N LEU A 46 -0.43 4.06 8.07
CA LEU A 46 -0.04 3.17 6.99
C LEU A 46 -0.40 1.71 7.29
N ASN A 47 -0.17 1.26 8.52
CA ASN A 47 -0.55 -0.08 8.94
C ASN A 47 -2.07 -0.26 8.95
N LYS A 48 -2.84 0.71 9.47
CA LYS A 48 -4.31 0.69 9.43
C LYS A 48 -4.83 0.63 8.00
N THR A 49 -4.36 1.49 7.12
CA THR A 49 -4.78 1.51 5.70
C THR A 49 -4.38 0.24 4.97
N SER A 50 -3.20 -0.32 5.24
CA SER A 50 -2.75 -1.61 4.70
C SER A 50 -3.67 -2.77 5.13
N THR A 51 -4.05 -2.83 6.41
CA THR A 51 -5.02 -3.84 6.89
C THR A 51 -6.42 -3.64 6.30
N MET A 52 -6.85 -2.39 6.10
CA MET A 52 -8.13 -2.11 5.45
C MET A 52 -8.10 -2.55 3.98
N LEU A 53 -7.00 -2.33 3.27
CA LEU A 53 -6.84 -2.80 1.89
C LEU A 53 -6.81 -4.33 1.79
N SER A 54 -6.17 -5.03 2.73
CA SER A 54 -6.13 -6.50 2.72
C SER A 54 -7.51 -7.11 3.00
N THR A 55 -8.27 -6.55 3.95
CA THR A 55 -9.65 -6.97 4.22
C THR A 55 -10.58 -6.68 3.04
N LEU A 56 -10.46 -5.51 2.42
CA LEU A 56 -11.24 -5.15 1.24
C LEU A 56 -10.91 -6.09 0.06
N ARG A 57 -9.63 -6.39 -0.16
CA ARG A 57 -9.19 -7.35 -1.18
C ARG A 57 -9.75 -8.75 -0.93
N GLY A 58 -9.76 -9.21 0.33
CA GLY A 58 -10.42 -10.46 0.71
C GLY A 58 -11.91 -10.46 0.36
N SER A 59 -12.62 -9.38 0.71
CA SER A 59 -14.04 -9.23 0.37
C SER A 59 -14.31 -9.23 -1.13
N TYR A 60 -13.43 -8.65 -1.95
CA TYR A 60 -13.59 -8.70 -3.41
C TYR A 60 -13.44 -10.11 -3.96
N VAL A 61 -12.47 -10.88 -3.46
CA VAL A 61 -12.28 -12.28 -3.87
C VAL A 61 -13.49 -13.14 -3.49
N ASP A 62 -14.07 -12.93 -2.30
CA ASP A 62 -15.25 -13.67 -1.89
C ASP A 62 -16.49 -13.30 -2.74
N ARG A 63 -16.67 -12.02 -3.08
CA ARG A 63 -17.73 -11.58 -4.01
C ARG A 63 -17.52 -12.12 -5.42
N GLU A 64 -16.28 -12.22 -5.89
CA GLU A 64 -15.97 -12.80 -7.19
C GLU A 64 -16.36 -14.29 -7.26
N ARG A 65 -16.10 -15.06 -6.19
CA ARG A 65 -16.58 -16.44 -6.09
C ARG A 65 -18.10 -16.53 -6.09
N GLU A 66 -18.78 -15.69 -5.31
CA GLU A 66 -20.26 -15.67 -5.27
C GLU A 66 -20.87 -15.37 -6.65
N ILE A 67 -20.28 -14.44 -7.41
CA ILE A 67 -20.71 -14.15 -8.78
C ILE A 67 -20.52 -15.37 -9.70
N GLN A 68 -19.40 -16.09 -9.56
CA GLN A 68 -19.14 -17.30 -10.33
C GLN A 68 -20.15 -18.41 -10.00
N ASP A 69 -20.42 -18.65 -8.71
CA ASP A 69 -21.39 -19.65 -8.24
C ASP A 69 -22.81 -19.33 -8.75
N LEU A 70 -23.23 -18.05 -8.68
CA LEU A 70 -24.52 -17.60 -9.20
C LEU A 70 -24.61 -17.73 -10.72
N SER A 71 -23.52 -17.44 -11.44
CA SER A 71 -23.45 -17.61 -12.90
C SER A 71 -23.60 -19.08 -13.30
N GLU A 72 -22.94 -20.00 -12.59
CA GLU A 72 -23.05 -21.43 -12.81
C GLU A 72 -24.48 -21.93 -12.51
N LEU A 73 -25.08 -21.48 -11.40
CA LEU A 73 -26.46 -21.80 -11.06
C LEU A 73 -27.45 -21.32 -12.15
N CYS A 74 -27.25 -20.11 -12.66
CA CYS A 74 -28.10 -19.52 -13.69
C CYS A 74 -27.99 -20.32 -15.01
N SER A 75 -26.77 -20.69 -15.41
CA SER A 75 -26.51 -21.55 -16.57
C SER A 75 -27.18 -22.93 -16.44
N ASN A 76 -27.05 -23.57 -15.27
CA ASN A 76 -27.66 -24.86 -14.99
C ASN A 76 -29.19 -24.79 -15.03
N THR A 77 -29.77 -23.74 -14.45
CA THR A 77 -31.23 -23.52 -14.44
C THR A 77 -31.75 -23.28 -15.85
N LEU A 78 -31.04 -22.50 -16.66
CA LEU A 78 -31.39 -22.26 -18.06
C LEU A 78 -31.37 -23.56 -18.87
N GLN A 79 -30.35 -24.42 -18.68
CA GLN A 79 -30.30 -25.72 -19.34
C GLN A 79 -31.47 -26.63 -18.94
N GLN A 80 -31.86 -26.64 -17.66
CA GLN A 80 -33.02 -27.39 -17.20
C GLN A 80 -34.32 -26.86 -17.84
N TYR A 81 -34.49 -25.54 -17.90
CA TYR A 81 -35.64 -24.91 -18.54
C TYR A 81 -35.73 -25.26 -20.04
N LEU A 82 -34.61 -25.26 -20.75
CA LEU A 82 -34.56 -25.64 -22.16
C LEU A 82 -34.94 -27.11 -22.38
N LYS A 83 -34.44 -28.03 -21.52
CA LYS A 83 -34.84 -29.44 -21.56
C LYS A 83 -36.34 -29.62 -21.33
N LEU A 84 -36.87 -28.97 -20.30
CA LEU A 84 -38.30 -29.05 -19.98
C LEU A 84 -39.18 -28.49 -21.13
N THR A 85 -38.73 -27.40 -21.76
CA THR A 85 -39.43 -26.79 -22.91
C THR A 85 -39.46 -27.76 -24.10
N GLN A 86 -38.35 -28.46 -24.35
CA GLN A 86 -38.27 -29.46 -25.41
C GLN A 86 -39.15 -30.68 -25.13
N GLU A 87 -39.16 -31.17 -23.89
CA GLU A 87 -40.05 -32.25 -23.44
C GLU A 87 -41.52 -31.87 -23.58
N TRP A 88 -41.89 -30.66 -23.16
CA TRP A 88 -43.24 -30.13 -23.31
C TRP A 88 -43.67 -30.06 -24.78
N TYR A 89 -42.80 -29.57 -25.67
CA TYR A 89 -43.07 -29.54 -27.10
C TYR A 89 -43.31 -30.95 -27.68
N ASN A 90 -42.49 -31.92 -27.27
CA ASN A 90 -42.66 -33.31 -27.67
C ASN A 90 -44.00 -33.88 -27.19
N ILE A 91 -44.36 -33.66 -25.92
CA ILE A 91 -45.65 -34.08 -25.35
C ILE A 91 -46.81 -33.45 -26.13
N LYS A 92 -46.74 -32.14 -26.41
CA LYS A 92 -47.76 -31.43 -27.19
C LYS A 92 -47.95 -32.05 -28.58
N LYS A 93 -46.85 -32.39 -29.26
CA LYS A 93 -46.89 -33.09 -30.56
C LYS A 93 -47.51 -34.49 -30.46
N TYR A 94 -47.27 -35.22 -29.37
CA TYR A 94 -47.93 -36.50 -29.14
C TYR A 94 -49.43 -36.33 -28.91
N ILE A 95 -49.83 -35.36 -28.09
CA ILE A 95 -51.25 -35.09 -27.79
C ILE A 95 -52.02 -34.76 -29.08
N THR A 96 -51.49 -33.88 -29.93
CA THR A 96 -52.16 -33.53 -31.20
C THR A 96 -52.29 -34.73 -32.14
N LYS A 97 -51.25 -35.59 -32.22
CA LYS A 97 -51.31 -36.83 -32.98
C LYS A 97 -52.37 -37.80 -32.42
N TRP A 98 -52.44 -37.94 -31.10
CA TRP A 98 -53.46 -38.76 -30.44
C TRP A 98 -54.87 -38.25 -30.69
N GLN A 99 -55.11 -36.94 -30.58
CA GLN A 99 -56.39 -36.32 -30.87
C GLN A 99 -56.82 -36.59 -32.32
N TRP A 100 -55.92 -36.42 -33.28
CA TRP A 100 -56.20 -36.70 -34.69
C TRP A 100 -56.58 -38.17 -34.95
N ASN A 101 -55.87 -39.11 -34.32
CA ASN A 101 -56.19 -40.54 -34.42
C ASN A 101 -57.58 -40.84 -33.83
N VAL A 102 -57.93 -40.25 -32.68
CA VAL A 102 -59.25 -40.43 -32.06
C VAL A 102 -60.36 -39.89 -32.96
N GLU A 103 -60.18 -38.68 -33.53
CA GLU A 103 -61.13 -38.12 -34.49
C GLU A 103 -61.31 -39.01 -35.72
N MET A 104 -60.22 -39.54 -36.27
CA MET A 104 -60.24 -40.43 -37.42
C MET A 104 -61.00 -41.73 -37.11
N MET A 105 -60.72 -42.36 -35.97
CA MET A 105 -61.44 -43.55 -35.52
C MET A 105 -62.93 -43.26 -35.29
N ASN A 106 -63.28 -42.12 -34.70
CA ASN A 106 -64.69 -41.73 -34.52
C ASN A 106 -65.42 -41.55 -35.86
N LYS A 107 -64.76 -40.97 -36.87
CA LYS A 107 -65.31 -40.87 -38.23
C LYS A 107 -65.53 -42.24 -38.86
N GLN A 108 -64.57 -43.16 -38.70
CA GLN A 108 -64.71 -44.55 -39.18
C GLN A 108 -65.86 -45.29 -38.48
N ILE A 109 -65.98 -45.19 -37.15
CA ILE A 109 -67.10 -45.77 -36.40
C ILE A 109 -68.44 -45.21 -36.90
N GLY A 110 -68.53 -43.90 -37.11
CA GLY A 110 -69.71 -43.25 -37.67
C GLY A 110 -70.08 -43.78 -39.06
N PHE A 111 -69.08 -43.98 -39.91
CA PHE A 111 -69.25 -44.59 -41.24
C PHE A 111 -69.78 -46.04 -41.15
N TYR A 112 -69.18 -46.89 -40.32
CA TYR A 112 -69.64 -48.27 -40.15
C TYR A 112 -71.05 -48.37 -39.57
N LYS A 113 -71.42 -47.48 -38.64
CA LYS A 113 -72.79 -47.40 -38.11
C LYS A 113 -73.81 -47.08 -39.21
N LYS A 114 -73.48 -46.18 -40.14
CA LYS A 114 -74.34 -45.86 -41.31
C LYS A 114 -74.47 -47.05 -42.27
N ILE A 115 -73.38 -47.76 -42.57
CA ILE A 115 -73.47 -48.97 -43.40
C ILE A 115 -74.40 -50.01 -42.74
N HIS A 116 -74.25 -50.21 -41.43
CA HIS A 116 -75.07 -51.17 -40.71
C HIS A 116 -76.57 -50.81 -40.71
N SER A 117 -76.92 -49.51 -40.61
CA SER A 117 -78.31 -49.08 -40.74
C SER A 117 -78.87 -49.35 -42.13
N TYR A 118 -78.10 -49.09 -43.19
CA TYR A 118 -78.53 -49.38 -44.56
C TYR A 118 -78.76 -50.87 -44.79
N VAL A 119 -77.87 -51.75 -44.32
CA VAL A 119 -78.05 -53.21 -44.42
C VAL A 119 -79.32 -53.69 -43.71
N LYS A 120 -79.70 -53.05 -42.60
CA LYS A 120 -80.92 -53.36 -41.87
C LYS A 120 -82.19 -52.94 -42.63
N GLU A 121 -82.16 -51.83 -43.34
CA GLU A 121 -83.25 -51.34 -44.19
C GLU A 121 -83.46 -52.22 -45.45
N PHE A 122 -82.39 -52.74 -46.04
CA PHE A 122 -82.48 -53.66 -47.18
C PHE A 122 -83.01 -55.07 -46.82
N GLY A 123 -82.97 -55.47 -45.55
CA GLY A 123 -83.47 -56.78 -45.10
C GLY A 123 -85.00 -56.89 -44.98
N SER A 124 -85.74 -55.78 -45.06
CA SER A 124 -87.20 -55.73 -44.80
C SER A 124 -88.10 -55.62 -46.04
N LEU A 125 -87.55 -55.63 -47.26
CA LEU A 125 -88.34 -55.45 -48.48
C LEU A 125 -88.64 -56.79 -49.17
N LYS A 126 -89.82 -57.37 -48.91
CA LYS A 126 -90.50 -58.33 -49.79
C LYS A 126 -91.46 -57.55 -50.70
N ILE A 127 -91.29 -57.69 -52.01
CA ILE A 127 -92.08 -56.98 -53.02
C ILE A 127 -92.94 -58.02 -53.76
N GLU A 128 -94.27 -57.94 -53.56
CA GLU A 128 -95.26 -58.51 -54.46
C GLU A 128 -95.67 -57.44 -55.47
N LEU A 129 -95.66 -57.82 -56.75
CA LEU A 129 -95.98 -56.96 -57.88
C LEU A 129 -97.49 -56.97 -58.12
N MET A 130 -98.12 -55.80 -57.96
CA MET A 130 -99.43 -55.51 -58.54
C MET A 130 -99.37 -54.16 -59.27
N ASP A 131 -100.07 -54.09 -60.39
CA ASP A 131 -100.10 -52.94 -61.30
C ASP A 131 -100.96 -51.81 -60.72
N ASP A 132 -100.30 -50.95 -59.95
CA ASP A 132 -100.86 -49.82 -59.19
C ASP A 132 -100.12 -48.51 -59.57
N SER A 133 -99.78 -48.34 -60.85
CA SER A 133 -98.92 -47.24 -61.34
C SER A 133 -99.36 -45.86 -60.83
N GLU A 134 -100.67 -45.57 -60.76
CA GLU A 134 -101.17 -44.29 -60.24
C GLU A 134 -101.09 -44.17 -58.71
N PHE A 135 -101.39 -45.24 -57.97
CA PHE A 135 -101.27 -45.26 -56.51
C PHE A 135 -99.81 -45.15 -56.08
N TRP A 136 -98.92 -45.93 -56.70
CA TRP A 136 -97.48 -45.88 -56.43
C TRP A 136 -96.88 -44.54 -56.84
N MET A 137 -97.31 -43.92 -57.95
CA MET A 137 -96.85 -42.58 -58.30
C MET A 137 -97.37 -41.51 -57.35
N SER A 138 -98.60 -41.62 -56.84
CA SER A 138 -99.14 -40.72 -55.82
C SER A 138 -98.40 -40.87 -54.49
N ALA A 139 -98.28 -42.10 -53.99
CA ALA A 139 -97.57 -42.43 -52.76
C ALA A 139 -96.08 -42.08 -52.84
N TYR A 140 -95.44 -42.29 -54.01
CA TYR A 140 -94.07 -41.88 -54.28
C TYR A 140 -93.93 -40.35 -54.24
N ASN A 141 -94.82 -39.61 -54.91
CA ASN A 141 -94.79 -38.16 -54.88
C ASN A 141 -95.02 -37.60 -53.47
N GLU A 142 -95.88 -38.23 -52.67
CA GLU A 142 -96.11 -37.85 -51.28
C GLU A 142 -94.89 -38.16 -50.41
N CYS A 143 -94.26 -39.32 -50.58
CA CYS A 143 -92.99 -39.66 -49.94
C CYS A 143 -91.88 -38.68 -50.33
N VAL A 144 -91.73 -38.35 -51.61
CA VAL A 144 -90.73 -37.40 -52.12
C VAL A 144 -90.97 -36.00 -51.54
N LYS A 145 -92.23 -35.55 -51.47
CA LYS A 145 -92.58 -34.27 -50.82
C LYS A 145 -92.20 -34.27 -49.35
N LYS A 146 -92.50 -35.36 -48.64
CA LYS A 146 -92.18 -35.50 -47.21
C LYS A 146 -90.68 -35.53 -46.97
N ILE A 147 -89.93 -36.31 -47.76
CA ILE A 147 -88.47 -36.35 -47.73
C ILE A 147 -87.88 -34.97 -48.02
N ARG A 148 -88.41 -34.24 -49.00
CA ARG A 148 -87.94 -32.89 -49.32
C ARG A 148 -88.19 -31.92 -48.17
N HIS A 149 -89.39 -31.96 -47.59
CA HIS A 149 -89.73 -31.14 -46.43
C HIS A 149 -88.85 -31.45 -45.21
N ASP A 150 -88.64 -32.73 -44.90
CA ASP A 150 -87.78 -33.18 -43.81
C ASP A 150 -86.32 -32.74 -44.06
N PHE A 151 -85.86 -32.80 -45.31
CA PHE A 151 -84.53 -32.35 -45.69
C PHE A 151 -84.38 -30.83 -45.55
N GLU A 152 -85.34 -30.04 -46.04
CA GLU A 152 -85.35 -28.57 -45.89
C GLU A 152 -85.40 -28.17 -44.41
N TRP A 153 -86.22 -28.85 -43.61
CA TRP A 153 -86.31 -28.60 -42.17
C TRP A 153 -85.00 -28.93 -41.46
N LEU A 154 -84.40 -30.09 -41.75
CA LEU A 154 -83.16 -30.54 -41.12
C LEU A 154 -81.98 -29.66 -41.55
N TYR A 155 -81.90 -29.29 -42.82
CA TYR A 155 -80.89 -28.36 -43.34
C TYR A 155 -81.06 -26.97 -42.70
N GLY A 156 -82.28 -26.45 -42.62
CA GLY A 156 -82.56 -25.17 -41.96
C GLY A 156 -82.30 -25.18 -40.45
N LYS A 157 -82.48 -26.32 -39.78
CA LYS A 157 -82.10 -26.51 -38.38
C LYS A 157 -80.57 -26.53 -38.22
N MET A 158 -79.88 -27.33 -39.03
CA MET A 158 -78.41 -27.42 -39.01
C MET A 158 -77.75 -26.08 -39.31
N TYR A 159 -78.28 -25.32 -40.27
CA TYR A 159 -77.76 -24.00 -40.61
C TYR A 159 -77.93 -22.99 -39.45
N ARG A 160 -79.07 -23.01 -38.76
CA ARG A 160 -79.29 -22.19 -37.56
C ARG A 160 -78.36 -22.57 -36.41
N GLU A 161 -78.20 -23.85 -36.14
CA GLU A 161 -77.26 -24.34 -35.11
C GLU A 161 -75.81 -23.96 -35.45
N MET A 162 -75.44 -24.01 -36.73
CA MET A 162 -74.12 -23.59 -37.21
C MET A 162 -73.89 -22.09 -37.03
N ILE A 163 -74.90 -21.25 -37.31
CA ILE A 163 -74.82 -19.80 -37.05
C ILE A 163 -74.59 -19.54 -35.56
N VAL A 164 -75.42 -20.13 -34.70
CA VAL A 164 -75.30 -19.97 -33.24
C VAL A 164 -73.94 -20.43 -32.73
N PHE A 165 -73.42 -21.54 -33.26
CA PHE A 165 -72.07 -22.01 -32.92
C PHE A 165 -70.99 -20.97 -33.29
N TYR A 166 -71.05 -20.40 -34.50
CA TYR A 166 -70.10 -19.37 -34.90
C TYR A 166 -70.25 -18.08 -34.12
N GLU A 167 -71.46 -17.66 -33.77
CA GLU A 167 -71.71 -16.50 -32.90
C GLU A 167 -71.07 -16.69 -31.51
N ILE A 168 -71.24 -17.86 -30.90
CA ILE A 168 -70.61 -18.19 -29.61
C ILE A 168 -69.09 -18.20 -29.75
N MET A 169 -68.54 -18.84 -30.79
CA MET A 169 -67.10 -18.88 -31.02
C MET A 169 -66.49 -17.49 -31.24
N ILE A 170 -67.21 -16.60 -31.93
CA ILE A 170 -66.78 -15.20 -32.12
C ILE A 170 -66.77 -14.49 -30.76
N GLN A 171 -67.83 -14.65 -29.97
CA GLN A 171 -67.94 -14.03 -28.66
C GLN A 171 -66.84 -14.50 -27.69
N ASP A 172 -66.52 -15.80 -27.69
CA ASP A 172 -65.43 -16.37 -26.89
C ASP A 172 -64.08 -15.76 -27.29
N VAL A 173 -63.78 -15.69 -28.59
CA VAL A 173 -62.55 -15.04 -29.09
C VAL A 173 -62.50 -13.56 -28.74
N GLU A 174 -63.62 -12.83 -28.86
CA GLU A 174 -63.71 -11.43 -28.45
C GLU A 174 -63.43 -11.26 -26.95
N THR A 175 -63.94 -12.16 -26.10
CA THR A 175 -63.66 -12.13 -24.67
C THR A 175 -62.20 -12.42 -24.34
N ASP A 176 -61.58 -13.40 -25.01
CA ASP A 176 -60.16 -13.72 -24.83
C ASP A 176 -59.26 -12.56 -25.26
N VAL A 177 -59.56 -11.95 -26.41
CA VAL A 177 -58.83 -10.76 -26.89
C VAL A 177 -58.97 -9.60 -25.91
N LYS A 178 -60.18 -9.38 -25.37
CA LYS A 178 -60.41 -8.32 -24.39
C LYS A 178 -59.64 -8.55 -23.09
N GLN A 179 -59.64 -9.78 -22.57
CA GLN A 179 -58.85 -10.12 -21.38
C GLN A 179 -57.34 -9.95 -21.61
N ALA A 180 -56.83 -10.32 -22.79
CA ALA A 180 -55.43 -10.11 -23.14
C ALA A 180 -55.08 -8.61 -23.22
N LEU A 181 -55.95 -7.78 -23.80
CA LEU A 181 -55.77 -6.33 -23.84
C LEU A 181 -55.78 -5.71 -22.44
N ASP A 182 -56.71 -6.11 -21.57
CA ASP A 182 -56.78 -5.62 -20.19
C ASP A 182 -55.52 -6.01 -19.40
N TYR A 183 -55.01 -7.23 -19.59
CA TYR A 183 -53.73 -7.66 -18.99
C TYR A 183 -52.56 -6.80 -19.45
N HIS A 184 -52.41 -6.59 -20.76
CA HIS A 184 -51.33 -5.77 -21.31
C HIS A 184 -51.45 -4.31 -20.87
N GLN A 185 -52.65 -3.78 -20.71
CA GLN A 185 -52.87 -2.44 -20.19
C GLN A 185 -52.35 -2.29 -18.75
N ILE A 186 -52.64 -3.27 -17.88
CA ILE A 186 -52.13 -3.29 -16.49
C ILE A 186 -50.60 -3.39 -16.49
N GLU A 187 -50.02 -4.22 -17.34
CA GLU A 187 -48.56 -4.38 -17.47
C GLU A 187 -47.90 -3.07 -17.91
N ILE A 188 -48.45 -2.39 -18.93
CA ILE A 188 -47.98 -1.08 -19.40
C ILE A 188 -48.05 -0.05 -18.28
N GLU A 189 -49.14 0.00 -17.50
CA GLU A 189 -49.26 0.93 -16.37
C GLU A 189 -48.24 0.67 -15.26
N GLN A 190 -47.93 -0.60 -14.98
CA GLN A 190 -46.90 -0.96 -14.00
C GLN A 190 -45.51 -0.55 -14.49
N LEU A 191 -45.18 -0.84 -15.75
CA LEU A 191 -43.90 -0.44 -16.36
C LEU A 191 -43.77 1.09 -16.40
N SER A 192 -44.84 1.82 -16.74
CA SER A 192 -44.86 3.28 -16.74
C SER A 192 -44.56 3.86 -15.35
N LYS A 193 -45.13 3.29 -14.28
CA LYS A 193 -44.83 3.70 -12.90
C LYS A 193 -43.36 3.42 -12.53
N GLN A 194 -42.79 2.31 -12.98
CA GLN A 194 -41.38 2.00 -12.75
C GLN A 194 -40.46 2.98 -13.48
N ILE A 195 -40.76 3.31 -14.73
CA ILE A 195 -40.01 4.30 -15.51
C ILE A 195 -40.01 5.65 -14.80
N LEU A 196 -41.17 6.14 -14.35
CA LEU A 196 -41.27 7.41 -13.61
C LEU A 196 -40.44 7.38 -12.32
N LYS A 197 -40.41 6.24 -11.61
CA LYS A 197 -39.56 6.08 -10.42
C LYS A 197 -38.08 6.19 -10.79
N TRP A 198 -37.63 5.48 -11.82
CA TRP A 198 -36.24 5.51 -12.27
C TRP A 198 -35.83 6.89 -12.78
N GLU A 199 -36.70 7.61 -13.49
CA GLU A 199 -36.45 9.00 -13.89
C GLU A 199 -36.26 9.93 -12.69
N SER A 200 -37.02 9.71 -11.62
CA SER A 200 -36.86 10.49 -10.38
C SER A 200 -35.54 10.18 -9.68
N GLU A 201 -35.11 8.91 -9.66
CA GLU A 201 -33.83 8.47 -9.10
C GLU A 201 -32.66 9.01 -9.93
N CYS A 202 -32.73 8.98 -11.27
CA CYS A 202 -31.73 9.58 -12.15
C CYS A 202 -31.55 11.08 -11.86
N LYS A 203 -32.64 11.83 -11.69
CA LYS A 203 -32.57 13.27 -11.33
C LYS A 203 -31.90 13.51 -9.97
N ILE A 204 -32.06 12.60 -9.01
CA ILE A 204 -31.38 12.69 -7.71
C ILE A 204 -29.87 12.46 -7.88
N VAL A 205 -29.50 11.43 -8.65
CA VAL A 205 -28.10 11.11 -8.95
C VAL A 205 -27.42 12.25 -9.70
N GLU A 206 -28.08 12.85 -10.69
CA GLU A 206 -27.55 14.02 -11.42
C GLU A 206 -27.26 15.20 -10.51
N LYS A 207 -28.15 15.48 -9.55
CA LYS A 207 -27.93 16.53 -8.53
C LYS A 207 -26.73 16.22 -7.64
N SER A 208 -26.61 14.97 -7.18
CA SER A 208 -25.45 14.52 -6.38
C SER A 208 -24.15 14.67 -7.16
N LEU A 209 -24.13 14.26 -8.43
CA LEU A 209 -22.96 14.36 -9.30
C LEU A 209 -22.57 15.83 -9.55
N SER A 210 -23.54 16.73 -9.73
CA SER A 210 -23.25 18.17 -9.86
C SER A 210 -22.58 18.71 -8.60
N TYR A 211 -23.05 18.29 -7.41
CA TYR A 211 -22.47 18.71 -6.14
C TYR A 211 -21.03 18.19 -5.96
N GLU A 212 -20.77 16.93 -6.31
CA GLU A 212 -19.43 16.35 -6.27
C GLU A 212 -18.46 17.07 -7.21
N LYS A 213 -18.89 17.42 -8.43
CA LYS A 213 -18.07 18.21 -9.37
C LYS A 213 -17.73 19.59 -8.83
N ASP A 214 -18.66 20.25 -8.15
CA ASP A 214 -18.42 21.55 -7.52
C ASP A 214 -17.42 21.43 -6.37
N LEU A 215 -17.49 20.34 -5.58
CA LEU A 215 -16.50 20.04 -4.54
C LEU A 215 -15.12 19.75 -5.13
N GLU A 216 -15.04 18.94 -6.18
CA GLU A 216 -13.79 18.64 -6.88
C GLU A 216 -13.12 19.92 -7.40
N LYS A 217 -13.91 20.82 -8.01
CA LYS A 217 -13.42 22.12 -8.47
C LYS A 217 -12.88 22.97 -7.33
N LYS A 218 -13.58 23.03 -6.19
CA LYS A 218 -13.11 23.74 -4.99
C LYS A 218 -11.80 23.13 -4.47
N LEU A 219 -11.75 21.81 -4.34
CA LEU A 219 -10.56 21.08 -3.90
C LEU A 219 -9.37 21.36 -4.82
N GLY A 220 -9.57 21.30 -6.14
CA GLY A 220 -8.56 21.63 -7.13
C GLY A 220 -8.03 23.05 -6.97
N THR A 221 -8.91 24.04 -6.80
CA THR A 221 -8.48 25.42 -6.56
C THR A 221 -7.68 25.59 -5.26
N THR A 222 -8.08 24.91 -4.18
CA THR A 222 -7.35 24.96 -2.90
C THR A 222 -5.99 24.27 -3.00
N CYS A 223 -5.88 23.13 -3.70
CA CYS A 223 -4.61 22.45 -3.91
C CYS A 223 -3.64 23.33 -4.72
N SER A 224 -4.10 23.94 -5.81
CA SER A 224 -3.25 24.86 -6.59
C SER A 224 -2.80 26.08 -5.77
N GLN A 225 -3.65 26.60 -4.87
CA GLN A 225 -3.24 27.68 -3.96
C GLN A 225 -2.18 27.24 -2.96
N LEU A 226 -2.33 26.05 -2.37
CA LEU A 226 -1.35 25.50 -1.44
C LEU A 226 -0.01 25.19 -2.13
N GLU A 227 -0.03 24.69 -3.37
CA GLU A 227 1.18 24.48 -4.18
C GLU A 227 1.92 25.79 -4.43
N LEU A 228 1.21 26.86 -4.80
CA LEU A 228 1.81 28.19 -4.98
C LEU A 228 2.40 28.73 -3.67
N GLN A 229 1.70 28.56 -2.55
CA GLN A 229 2.22 28.97 -1.23
C GLN A 229 3.47 28.18 -0.85
N PHE A 230 3.48 26.87 -1.10
CA PHE A 230 4.62 26.01 -0.84
C PHE A 230 5.84 26.43 -1.67
N GLN A 231 5.64 26.69 -2.97
CA GLN A 231 6.70 27.19 -3.85
C GLN A 231 7.25 28.55 -3.39
N ALA A 232 6.37 29.46 -2.96
CA ALA A 232 6.79 30.76 -2.42
C ALA A 232 7.67 30.60 -1.17
N ILE A 233 7.28 29.73 -0.23
CA ILE A 233 8.05 29.43 0.98
C ILE A 233 9.39 28.79 0.64
N GLN A 234 9.44 27.86 -0.33
CA GLN A 234 10.70 27.26 -0.76
C GLN A 234 11.66 28.29 -1.34
N LEU A 235 11.15 29.22 -2.16
CA LEU A 235 11.95 30.30 -2.72
C LEU A 235 12.48 31.25 -1.64
N GLU A 236 11.63 31.62 -0.68
CA GLU A 236 12.01 32.49 0.44
C GLU A 236 13.09 31.84 1.31
N ASN A 237 12.91 30.57 1.68
CA ASN A 237 13.90 29.81 2.45
C ASN A 237 15.22 29.64 1.67
N GLY A 238 15.15 29.43 0.35
CA GLY A 238 16.33 29.36 -0.52
C GLY A 238 17.13 30.66 -0.51
N ASN A 239 16.45 31.80 -0.67
CA ASN A 239 17.07 33.12 -0.62
C ASN A 239 17.69 33.42 0.76
N GLU A 240 17.03 33.01 1.85
CA GLU A 240 17.56 33.23 3.20
C GLU A 240 18.78 32.35 3.48
N LEU A 241 18.78 31.10 3.01
CA LEU A 241 19.97 30.24 3.05
C LEU A 241 21.13 30.86 2.28
N GLU A 242 20.89 31.40 1.07
CA GLU A 242 21.94 32.05 0.27
C GLU A 242 22.56 33.24 0.99
N LYS A 243 21.76 34.10 1.62
CA LYS A 243 22.26 35.20 2.46
C LYS A 243 23.09 34.70 3.64
N GLN A 244 22.65 33.63 4.30
CA GLN A 244 23.42 33.05 5.41
C GLN A 244 24.75 32.47 4.92
N TRP A 245 24.77 31.83 3.75
CA TRP A 245 26.01 31.36 3.13
C TRP A 245 26.97 32.49 2.78
N GLU A 246 26.46 33.60 2.22
CA GLU A 246 27.25 34.79 1.93
C GLU A 246 27.85 35.39 3.21
N ASN A 247 27.05 35.51 4.27
CA ASN A 247 27.52 35.96 5.58
C ASN A 247 28.61 35.05 6.16
N ILE A 248 28.45 33.72 6.09
CA ILE A 248 29.47 32.77 6.54
C ILE A 248 30.75 32.91 5.71
N SER A 249 30.63 33.12 4.40
CA SER A 249 31.79 33.33 3.52
C SER A 249 32.55 34.60 3.90
N ASN A 250 31.84 35.71 4.11
CA ASN A 250 32.43 36.98 4.54
C ASN A 250 33.12 36.87 5.91
N LEU A 251 32.51 36.16 6.87
CA LEU A 251 33.11 35.92 8.18
C LEU A 251 34.36 35.04 8.09
N LYS A 252 34.36 34.02 7.22
CA LYS A 252 35.55 33.20 6.96
C LYS A 252 36.69 34.03 6.38
N GLU A 253 36.39 34.96 5.46
CA GLU A 253 37.39 35.88 4.91
C GLU A 253 37.95 36.84 5.97
N GLN A 254 37.10 37.39 6.84
CA GLN A 254 37.59 38.20 7.96
C GLN A 254 38.47 37.38 8.93
N LEU A 255 38.12 36.11 9.16
CA LEU A 255 38.89 35.21 10.02
C LEU A 255 40.26 34.88 9.40
N THR A 256 40.35 34.72 8.08
CA THR A 256 41.65 34.50 7.40
C THR A 256 42.53 35.74 7.43
N ILE A 257 41.96 36.94 7.26
CA ILE A 257 42.68 38.21 7.39
C ILE A 257 43.26 38.35 8.81
N THR A 258 42.41 38.21 9.83
CA THR A 258 42.84 38.32 11.24
C THR A 258 43.85 37.24 11.63
N ALA A 259 43.73 36.02 11.12
CA ALA A 259 44.72 34.98 11.30
C ALA A 259 46.09 35.34 10.70
N CYS A 260 46.10 36.01 9.52
CA CYS A 260 47.32 36.53 8.90
C CYS A 260 47.98 37.60 9.78
N ASP A 261 47.18 38.54 10.30
CA ASP A 261 47.67 39.60 11.20
C ASP A 261 48.28 39.02 12.49
N ILE A 262 47.62 38.01 13.09
CA ILE A 262 48.14 37.31 14.27
C ILE A 262 49.48 36.64 13.95
N GLN A 263 49.60 35.96 12.81
CA GLN A 263 50.87 35.34 12.40
C GLN A 263 51.97 36.38 12.20
N GLN A 264 51.65 37.54 11.61
CA GLN A 264 52.62 38.63 11.44
C GLN A 264 53.08 39.18 12.80
N MET A 265 52.14 39.38 13.74
CA MET A 265 52.45 39.81 15.11
C MET A 265 53.28 38.77 15.87
N GLN A 266 52.99 37.48 15.72
CA GLN A 266 53.79 36.39 16.29
C GLN A 266 55.22 36.37 15.72
N ARG A 267 55.39 36.57 14.41
CA ARG A 267 56.74 36.68 13.79
C ARG A 267 57.51 37.85 14.39
N ARG A 268 56.87 39.02 14.54
CA ARG A 268 57.49 40.21 15.16
C ARG A 268 57.83 39.99 16.63
N LYS A 269 56.93 39.38 17.38
CA LYS A 269 57.18 38.99 18.78
C LYS A 269 58.41 38.07 18.88
N ASN A 270 58.45 36.99 18.10
CA ASN A 270 59.57 36.04 18.11
C ASN A 270 60.90 36.70 17.72
N TYR A 271 60.87 37.69 16.81
CA TYR A 271 62.03 38.48 16.45
C TYR A 271 62.54 39.32 17.65
N LEU A 272 61.64 40.05 18.32
CA LEU A 272 61.99 40.86 19.49
C LEU A 272 62.45 40.00 20.68
N GLU A 273 61.85 38.83 20.90
CA GLU A 273 62.30 37.87 21.92
C GLU A 273 63.74 37.41 21.64
N ARG A 274 64.09 37.15 20.38
CA ARG A 274 65.47 36.82 20.00
C ARG A 274 66.43 37.99 20.26
N GLU A 275 66.06 39.22 19.92
CA GLU A 275 66.87 40.40 20.23
C GLU A 275 67.07 40.56 21.75
N LEU A 276 66.01 40.40 22.54
CA LEU A 276 66.08 40.45 24.01
C LEU A 276 67.01 39.38 24.58
N ILE A 277 66.96 38.15 24.06
CA ILE A 277 67.88 37.08 24.45
C ILE A 277 69.32 37.48 24.14
N ILE A 278 69.60 37.97 22.92
CA ILE A 278 70.94 38.42 22.52
C ILE A 278 71.44 39.55 23.44
N TYR A 279 70.60 40.55 23.74
CA TYR A 279 70.95 41.62 24.65
C TYR A 279 71.14 41.14 26.10
N GLY A 280 70.34 40.17 26.55
CA GLY A 280 70.50 39.49 27.83
C GLY A 280 71.84 38.78 27.94
N ASP A 281 72.20 37.97 26.94
CA ASP A 281 73.48 37.25 26.85
C ASP A 281 74.67 38.21 26.79
N LEU A 282 74.54 39.34 26.08
CA LEU A 282 75.56 40.41 26.03
C LEU A 282 75.75 41.08 27.41
N LEU A 283 74.67 41.36 28.13
CA LEU A 283 74.75 41.91 29.48
C LEU A 283 75.33 40.89 30.48
N GLU A 284 75.03 39.61 30.31
CA GLU A 284 75.60 38.53 31.13
C GLU A 284 77.11 38.36 30.84
N THR A 285 77.54 38.43 29.58
CA THR A 285 78.97 38.42 29.21
C THR A 285 79.72 39.69 29.61
N ILE A 286 79.05 40.85 29.68
CA ILE A 286 79.64 42.08 30.24
C ILE A 286 79.78 41.98 31.77
N LYS A 287 78.79 41.39 32.47
CA LYS A 287 78.92 41.09 33.91
C LYS A 287 80.04 40.10 34.23
N ILE A 288 80.34 39.16 33.32
CA ILE A 288 81.43 38.18 33.47
C ILE A 288 82.82 38.82 33.25
N LYS A 289 82.94 40.04 32.70
CA LYS A 289 84.23 40.73 32.53
C LYS A 289 84.69 41.58 33.72
N ASP A 290 83.87 41.76 34.76
CA ASP A 290 84.20 42.62 35.91
C ASP A 290 84.29 41.91 37.27
N GLN A 291 84.15 40.58 37.35
CA GLN A 291 84.41 39.86 38.60
C GLN A 291 85.14 38.52 38.38
N THR A 292 86.32 38.44 38.99
CA THR A 292 87.13 37.24 39.18
C THR A 292 86.41 36.14 39.97
N ALA A 293 86.72 34.90 39.58
CA ALA A 293 86.92 33.73 40.45
C ALA A 293 85.70 32.89 40.93
N VAL A 294 85.82 31.59 40.65
CA VAL A 294 85.63 30.43 41.56
C VAL A 294 84.21 29.82 41.73
N PHE A 295 84.13 28.55 41.29
CA PHE A 295 83.27 27.43 41.74
C PHE A 295 81.73 27.60 41.56
N HIS A 296 80.87 26.60 41.31
CA HIS A 296 80.83 25.21 41.77
C HIS A 296 79.85 24.36 40.91
N LYS A 297 80.06 23.05 40.96
CA LYS A 297 79.23 21.89 40.58
C LYS A 297 77.78 21.96 41.12
N LEU A 298 76.75 21.76 40.28
CA LEU A 298 75.41 21.21 40.60
C LEU A 298 74.90 20.56 39.29
N SER A 299 74.84 19.23 39.13
CA SER A 299 73.89 18.29 39.76
C SER A 299 72.45 18.79 39.67
N GLY A 300 71.70 18.27 38.70
CA GLY A 300 70.28 18.58 38.57
C GLY A 300 69.65 17.82 37.42
N ASN A 301 69.16 16.61 37.71
CA ASN A 301 68.22 15.85 36.91
C ASN A 301 67.21 16.74 36.19
N SER A 302 67.17 16.68 34.86
CA SER A 302 65.94 16.93 34.12
C SER A 302 65.70 15.74 33.20
N LYS A 303 64.81 14.86 33.66
CA LYS A 303 64.11 13.90 32.80
C LYS A 303 63.53 14.68 31.63
N ALA A 304 64.16 14.56 30.47
CA ALA A 304 63.58 15.02 29.23
C ALA A 304 62.32 14.18 29.00
N LYS A 305 61.19 14.84 29.22
CA LYS A 305 59.83 14.38 28.97
C LYS A 305 59.78 13.70 27.61
N ASN A 306 59.18 12.51 27.56
CA ASN A 306 58.78 11.88 26.31
C ASN A 306 57.95 12.88 25.51
N TRP A 307 58.46 13.25 24.34
CA TRP A 307 57.70 13.96 23.33
C TRP A 307 56.70 12.96 22.77
N ILE A 308 55.42 13.17 23.06
CA ILE A 308 54.31 12.50 22.35
C ILE A 308 54.27 13.16 20.98
N ILE A 309 54.96 12.55 20.02
CA ILE A 309 54.90 12.91 18.61
C ILE A 309 53.63 12.28 18.05
N LYS A 310 52.77 13.12 17.46
CA LYS A 310 51.66 12.73 16.61
C LYS A 310 52.18 11.80 15.50
N GLY A 311 51.73 10.56 15.51
CA GLY A 311 51.85 9.63 14.38
C GLY A 311 52.95 8.57 14.50
N TYR A 312 52.50 7.31 14.33
CA TYR A 312 53.18 6.16 13.72
C TYR A 312 54.07 5.23 14.55
N ILE A 313 53.66 3.95 14.51
CA ILE A 313 54.44 2.70 14.62
C ILE A 313 55.11 2.44 15.98
N ILE A 314 54.66 1.38 16.68
CA ILE A 314 55.35 0.82 17.85
C ILE A 314 56.14 -0.41 17.37
N GLY A 315 57.45 -0.23 17.14
CA GLY A 315 58.33 -1.30 16.69
C GLY A 315 58.00 -1.77 15.26
N SER A 316 57.70 -3.06 15.09
CA SER A 316 57.31 -3.62 13.79
C SER A 316 55.80 -3.65 13.56
N ILE A 317 54.99 -3.03 14.44
CA ILE A 317 53.54 -2.93 14.30
C ILE A 317 53.12 -1.49 14.01
N GLY A 318 52.41 -1.29 12.91
CA GLY A 318 51.81 -0.01 12.51
C GLY A 318 50.29 0.01 12.68
N ILE A 319 49.72 1.20 12.75
CA ILE A 319 48.27 1.40 12.60
C ILE A 319 48.02 1.58 11.09
N LYS A 320 47.26 0.66 10.49
CA LYS A 320 46.89 0.71 9.08
C LYS A 320 45.74 1.68 8.86
N GLU A 321 44.74 1.62 9.75
CA GLU A 321 43.52 2.40 9.65
C GLU A 321 42.91 2.59 11.04
N SER A 322 42.24 3.71 11.28
CA SER A 322 41.54 4.01 12.53
C SER A 322 40.28 4.83 12.25
N SER A 323 39.17 4.48 12.87
CA SER A 323 37.91 5.21 12.69
C SER A 323 37.90 6.53 13.47
N LEU A 324 37.37 7.59 12.86
CA LEU A 324 37.28 8.94 13.45
C LEU A 324 36.36 9.03 14.66
N ASP A 325 35.49 8.04 14.87
CA ASP A 325 34.55 7.94 15.99
C ASP A 325 35.02 6.96 17.09
N GLY A 326 36.19 6.34 16.93
CA GLY A 326 36.65 5.27 17.83
C GLY A 326 35.87 3.95 17.69
N GLY A 327 35.22 3.73 16.55
CA GLY A 327 34.53 2.47 16.23
C GLY A 327 35.49 1.28 16.03
N TYR A 328 36.67 1.50 15.45
CA TYR A 328 37.70 0.46 15.28
C TYR A 328 39.11 1.02 15.11
N ILE A 329 40.10 0.14 15.34
CA ILE A 329 41.51 0.30 14.99
C ILE A 329 42.01 -0.94 14.26
N CYS A 330 42.73 -0.76 13.16
CA CYS A 330 43.39 -1.82 12.42
C CYS A 330 44.91 -1.74 12.60
N LEU A 331 45.50 -2.80 13.12
CA LEU A 331 46.95 -2.96 13.27
C LEU A 331 47.50 -3.85 12.17
N ILE A 332 48.71 -3.54 11.70
CA ILE A 332 49.43 -4.33 10.71
C ILE A 332 50.85 -4.64 11.21
N ASN A 333 51.27 -5.89 11.05
CA ASN A 333 52.65 -6.30 11.30
C ASN A 333 53.50 -6.05 10.05
N HIS A 334 54.39 -5.05 10.12
CA HIS A 334 55.35 -4.74 9.06
C HIS A 334 56.61 -5.61 9.11
N SER A 335 56.77 -6.49 10.12
CA SER A 335 57.83 -7.50 10.13
C SER A 335 57.63 -8.49 8.98
N ARG A 336 58.73 -8.82 8.30
CA ARG A 336 58.82 -9.85 7.23
C ARG A 336 59.54 -11.12 7.66
N THR A 337 59.73 -11.32 8.96
CA THR A 337 60.45 -12.52 9.46
C THR A 337 59.96 -13.04 10.81
N LYS A 338 59.04 -12.33 11.48
CA LYS A 338 58.66 -12.63 12.86
C LYS A 338 57.20 -12.31 13.12
N ASN A 339 56.54 -13.26 13.79
CA ASN A 339 55.27 -13.03 14.46
C ASN A 339 55.50 -12.20 15.72
N ILE A 340 54.56 -11.32 16.02
CA ILE A 340 54.66 -10.41 17.15
C ILE A 340 53.54 -10.71 18.12
N ASP A 341 53.92 -10.96 19.36
CA ASP A 341 52.96 -11.13 20.44
C ASP A 341 52.39 -9.77 20.86
N ILE A 342 51.09 -9.60 20.68
CA ILE A 342 50.33 -8.40 21.05
C ILE A 342 49.42 -8.65 22.25
N SER A 343 49.59 -9.80 22.90
CA SER A 343 48.90 -10.16 24.14
C SER A 343 49.03 -9.09 25.20
N SER A 344 47.94 -8.82 25.92
CA SER A 344 47.89 -7.88 27.04
C SER A 344 48.18 -6.42 26.69
N TRP A 345 48.27 -6.06 25.40
CA TRP A 345 48.48 -4.67 25.00
C TRP A 345 47.23 -3.85 25.28
N VAL A 346 47.44 -2.63 25.78
CA VAL A 346 46.38 -1.63 25.99
C VAL A 346 46.62 -0.48 25.03
N LEU A 347 45.76 -0.35 24.03
CA LEU A 347 45.81 0.71 23.03
C LEU A 347 44.87 1.83 23.47
N THR A 348 45.38 3.04 23.57
CA THR A 348 44.56 4.22 23.87
C THR A 348 44.41 5.05 22.61
N HIS A 349 43.18 5.19 22.13
CA HIS A 349 42.83 6.00 20.97
C HIS A 349 42.18 7.30 21.44
N HIS A 350 42.79 8.42 21.08
CA HIS A 350 42.23 9.74 21.31
C HIS A 350 41.32 10.11 20.14
N VAL A 351 40.02 10.13 20.39
CA VAL A 351 39.01 10.57 19.43
C VAL A 351 38.81 12.07 19.62
N ASP A 352 38.68 12.82 18.53
CA ASP A 352 38.65 14.29 18.57
C ASP A 352 37.61 14.82 19.58
N PHE A 353 38.03 15.81 20.40
CA PHE A 353 37.25 16.47 21.46
C PHE A 353 36.95 15.61 22.72
N GLU A 354 38.02 15.36 23.50
CA GLU A 354 38.04 14.89 24.91
C GLU A 354 37.67 13.44 25.20
N SER A 355 37.40 12.61 24.19
CA SER A 355 37.05 11.19 24.39
C SER A 355 38.24 10.27 24.17
N THR A 356 38.61 9.45 25.16
CA THR A 356 39.62 8.38 25.00
C THR A 356 38.98 7.00 25.01
N VAL A 357 39.19 6.24 23.94
CA VAL A 357 38.76 4.84 23.85
C VAL A 357 39.96 3.93 24.11
N GLN A 358 39.84 3.03 25.08
CA GLN A 358 40.88 2.04 25.38
C GLN A 358 40.48 0.67 24.88
N TYR A 359 41.36 0.04 24.10
CA TYR A 359 41.24 -1.32 23.63
C TYR A 359 42.24 -2.19 24.40
N GLN A 360 41.75 -3.23 25.05
CA GLN A 360 42.59 -4.20 25.74
C GLN A 360 42.59 -5.51 24.95
N ILE A 361 43.78 -5.92 24.52
CA ILE A 361 43.97 -7.17 23.78
C ILE A 361 44.12 -8.31 24.80
N PRO A 362 43.31 -9.38 24.72
CA PRO A 362 43.43 -10.55 25.57
C PRO A 362 44.78 -11.26 25.43
N ASP A 363 45.11 -12.09 26.42
CA ASP A 363 46.34 -12.87 26.42
C ASP A 363 46.30 -13.98 25.35
N GLY A 364 47.45 -14.28 24.75
CA GLY A 364 47.63 -15.36 23.76
C GLY A 364 47.47 -14.95 22.28
N ILE A 365 47.36 -13.66 21.96
CA ILE A 365 47.17 -13.18 20.60
C ILE A 365 48.52 -12.81 19.96
N GLN A 366 48.88 -13.55 18.90
CA GLN A 366 50.06 -13.28 18.08
C GLN A 366 49.67 -12.80 16.68
N LEU A 367 50.16 -11.63 16.30
CA LEU A 367 50.00 -11.09 14.96
C LEU A 367 51.05 -11.70 14.03
N GLN A 368 50.58 -12.45 13.03
CA GLN A 368 51.45 -13.12 12.07
C GLN A 368 52.25 -12.12 11.24
N GLU A 369 53.38 -12.55 10.69
CA GLU A 369 54.18 -11.79 9.73
C GLU A 369 53.34 -11.26 8.56
N GLY A 370 53.40 -9.95 8.29
CA GLY A 370 52.59 -9.31 7.25
C GLY A 370 51.07 -9.31 7.50
N GLY A 371 50.62 -9.87 8.63
CA GLY A 371 49.21 -9.98 8.99
C GLY A 371 48.63 -8.68 9.52
N GLU A 372 47.31 -8.56 9.40
CA GLU A 372 46.53 -7.45 9.95
C GLU A 372 45.47 -7.95 10.93
N VAL A 373 45.16 -7.12 11.93
CA VAL A 373 44.10 -7.37 12.90
C VAL A 373 43.29 -6.11 13.13
N THR A 374 41.98 -6.22 12.95
CA THR A 374 41.04 -5.14 13.23
C THR A 374 40.37 -5.38 14.57
N ILE A 375 40.47 -4.40 15.45
CA ILE A 375 39.91 -4.41 16.80
C ILE A 375 38.75 -3.41 16.79
N TYR A 376 37.55 -3.90 17.04
CA TYR A 376 36.34 -3.09 17.10
C TYR A 376 36.02 -2.70 18.53
N SER A 377 35.51 -1.48 18.72
CA SER A 377 34.83 -1.11 19.95
C SER A 377 33.45 -1.79 19.99
N MET A 378 32.87 -1.91 21.19
CA MET A 378 31.58 -2.60 21.35
C MET A 378 30.45 -1.94 20.54
N GLU A 379 30.50 -0.63 20.36
CA GLU A 379 29.52 0.13 19.57
C GLU A 379 29.81 0.02 18.07
N GLY A 380 31.09 0.06 17.67
CA GLY A 380 31.50 -0.15 16.27
C GLY A 380 31.16 -1.56 15.75
N ALA A 381 31.33 -2.59 16.57
CA ALA A 381 30.97 -3.97 16.21
C ALA A 381 29.45 -4.14 15.96
N LYS A 382 28.61 -3.45 16.75
CA LYS A 382 27.15 -3.46 16.59
C LYS A 382 26.70 -2.69 15.33
N ALA A 383 27.32 -1.55 15.04
CA ALA A 383 27.00 -0.75 13.86
C ALA A 383 27.37 -1.46 12.54
N ALA A 384 28.43 -2.26 12.55
CA ALA A 384 28.91 -3.00 11.38
C ALA A 384 28.17 -4.32 11.09
N ASN A 385 27.18 -4.72 11.91
CA ASN A 385 26.47 -6.00 11.79
C ASN A 385 27.40 -7.23 11.67
N LEU A 386 28.58 -7.14 12.27
CA LEU A 386 29.52 -8.26 12.30
C LEU A 386 29.09 -9.21 13.42
N PRO A 387 29.08 -10.55 13.20
CA PRO A 387 28.95 -11.49 14.29
C PRO A 387 30.09 -11.19 15.27
N LEU A 388 29.77 -11.12 16.57
CA LEU A 388 30.71 -10.62 17.57
C LEU A 388 32.04 -11.41 17.62
N PHE A 389 32.17 -12.56 16.93
CA PHE A 389 33.40 -13.33 16.82
C PHE A 389 33.48 -14.18 15.54
N THR A 390 34.60 -14.10 14.81
CA THR A 390 35.09 -15.14 13.88
C THR A 390 36.50 -15.58 14.30
N HIS A 391 36.56 -16.30 15.42
CA HIS A 391 37.38 -17.48 15.70
C HIS A 391 37.49 -17.69 17.22
N THR A 392 37.40 -18.96 17.60
CA THR A 392 37.17 -19.56 18.90
C THR A 392 38.07 -19.05 20.04
N ILE A 393 37.49 -18.54 21.13
CA ILE A 393 37.86 -18.72 22.56
C ILE A 393 36.81 -17.93 23.39
N SER A 394 36.07 -18.61 24.26
CA SER A 394 35.02 -18.03 25.10
C SER A 394 35.61 -17.27 26.29
N TRP A 395 35.30 -15.99 26.51
CA TRP A 395 35.31 -15.39 27.86
C TRP A 395 34.35 -14.21 28.02
N SER A 396 33.75 -14.15 29.22
CA SER A 396 32.95 -13.08 29.79
C SER A 396 33.82 -11.90 30.26
N LEU A 397 33.37 -10.65 30.06
CA LEU A 397 33.96 -9.51 30.76
C LEU A 397 32.93 -8.80 31.65
N GLN A 398 33.29 -8.73 32.93
CA GLN A 398 32.56 -8.06 34.00
C GLN A 398 32.62 -6.53 33.85
N ARG A 399 31.50 -5.89 34.15
CA ARG A 399 31.36 -4.44 34.24
C ARG A 399 31.79 -3.99 35.64
N LYS A 400 32.71 -3.02 35.75
CA LYS A 400 32.87 -2.22 36.96
C LYS A 400 32.68 -0.75 36.61
N LEU A 401 31.45 -0.26 36.81
CA LEU A 401 31.13 1.17 36.84
C LEU A 401 31.33 1.67 38.27
N VAL A 402 32.12 2.73 38.42
CA VAL A 402 32.20 3.50 39.65
C VAL A 402 31.00 4.45 39.67
N ASN A 403 30.19 4.28 40.71
CA ASN A 403 29.06 5.12 41.19
C ASN A 403 27.69 4.98 40.48
N GLY A 404 26.71 4.46 41.24
CA GLY A 404 25.31 4.91 41.18
C GLY A 404 24.23 3.91 40.71
N GLU A 405 23.74 3.09 41.64
CA GLU A 405 22.42 2.42 41.75
C GLU A 405 21.65 1.78 40.55
N LEU A 406 21.42 0.45 40.73
CA LEU A 406 20.22 -0.39 40.50
C LEU A 406 19.32 -0.21 39.25
N ARG A 407 19.14 -1.30 38.50
CA ARG A 407 17.94 -2.18 38.58
C ARG A 407 18.09 -3.43 37.69
N SER A 408 17.59 -4.56 38.21
CA SER A 408 17.43 -5.84 37.54
C SER A 408 16.15 -5.89 36.69
N TRP A 409 15.82 -7.08 36.18
CA TRP A 409 14.67 -7.50 35.36
C TRP A 409 14.88 -7.24 33.85
N GLY A 410 14.82 -8.21 32.94
CA GLY A 410 14.51 -9.64 32.99
C GLY A 410 14.20 -10.09 31.56
N LYS A 411 14.70 -11.29 31.22
CA LYS A 411 14.64 -12.04 29.95
C LYS A 411 15.51 -11.54 28.80
#